data_AF-A0A0B7FUL6-F1
#
_entry.id   AF-A0A0B7FUL6-F1
#
_cell.length_a   1.000
_cell.length_b   1.000
_cell.length_c   1.000
_cell.angle_alpha   90.00
_cell.angle_beta   90.00
_cell.angle_gamma   90.00
#
_symmetry.space_group_name_H-M   'P 1'
#
loop_
_entity.id
_entity.type
_entity.pdbx_description
1 polymer ?
#
loop_
_entity_poly.entity_id
_entity_poly.type
_entity_poly.pdbx_seq_one_letter_code
_entity_poly.pdbx_strand_id
1 'polypeptide(L)'
;MKHPRNVGLGEIGLDYHWKKSPIETQKKVLVRQIKHAIRLGKPLTIHTREADDDIWEILSNNVPRDWKIHIHCFTDSPVLAKKLLDHFPNLYIGITGVITYSTNKNTAAVVRMLATSPPVDPSRSPLRILLETDAPYMVPANLTKHQQQKMGLKSNARMPLCHAGMIPWTAEFVASTANQAVVDQEVQEVQEVENGGAEEAENAPEVSEKKVWTAAEIMKIARENAKYVYGV
;
A
#
# COMPACT_ATOMS: atom_id res chain seq x y z
N MET A 1 -26.50 3.47 7.23
CA MET A 1 -25.33 3.97 6.46
C MET A 1 -25.53 5.42 5.93
N LYS A 2 -26.43 6.25 6.49
CA LYS A 2 -26.71 7.61 5.98
C LYS A 2 -25.94 8.74 6.70
N HIS A 3 -25.24 8.43 7.79
CA HIS A 3 -24.51 9.44 8.56
C HIS A 3 -23.39 10.05 7.70
N PRO A 4 -23.18 11.38 7.67
CA PRO A 4 -22.21 12.03 6.78
C PRO A 4 -20.76 11.58 7.02
N ARG A 5 -20.40 11.27 8.28
CA ARG A 5 -19.10 10.67 8.64
C ARG A 5 -18.90 9.20 8.22
N ASN A 6 -19.91 8.54 7.62
CA ASN A 6 -19.74 7.21 7.05
C ASN A 6 -19.27 7.35 5.59
N VAL A 7 -17.96 7.21 5.39
CA VAL A 7 -17.28 7.51 4.12
C VAL A 7 -16.90 6.27 3.30
N GLY A 8 -17.06 5.07 3.85
CA GLY A 8 -16.73 3.81 3.19
C GLY A 8 -17.40 2.61 3.87
N LEU A 9 -17.34 1.44 3.24
CA LEU A 9 -17.81 0.18 3.80
C LEU A 9 -16.60 -0.74 4.04
N GLY A 10 -16.40 -1.09 5.31
CA GLY A 10 -15.30 -1.93 5.78
C GLY A 10 -15.29 -2.01 7.30
N GLU A 11 -14.41 -2.83 7.89
CA GLU A 11 -13.51 -3.77 7.21
C GLU A 11 -14.28 -5.02 6.77
N ILE A 12 -14.06 -5.47 5.53
CA ILE A 12 -14.64 -6.70 4.97
C ILE A 12 -13.55 -7.46 4.24
N GLY A 13 -13.59 -8.79 4.21
CA GLY A 13 -12.47 -9.51 3.60
C GLY A 13 -12.42 -10.99 3.91
N LEU A 14 -11.23 -11.55 3.68
CA LEU A 14 -10.89 -12.94 3.98
C LEU A 14 -9.67 -12.96 4.91
N ASP A 15 -9.76 -13.73 5.99
CA ASP A 15 -8.64 -14.01 6.89
C ASP A 15 -8.51 -15.52 7.07
N TYR A 16 -7.53 -16.11 6.37
CA TYR A 16 -7.26 -17.55 6.42
C TYR A 16 -6.24 -17.94 7.47
N HIS A 17 -5.64 -16.96 8.15
CA HIS A 17 -4.67 -17.18 9.20
C HIS A 17 -5.37 -17.60 10.50
N TRP A 18 -6.34 -16.81 10.97
CA TRP A 18 -7.01 -17.09 12.25
C TRP A 18 -8.17 -18.07 12.15
N LYS A 19 -8.71 -18.29 10.94
CA LYS A 19 -9.81 -19.22 10.63
C LYS A 19 -10.97 -19.20 11.64
N LYS A 20 -11.30 -18.02 12.19
CA LYS A 20 -12.40 -17.83 13.16
C LYS A 20 -13.79 -18.09 12.58
N SER A 21 -13.89 -18.22 11.27
CA SER A 21 -15.12 -18.55 10.55
C SER A 21 -14.80 -19.47 9.36
N PRO A 22 -15.72 -20.38 8.98
CA PRO A 22 -15.52 -21.24 7.82
C PRO A 22 -15.27 -20.42 6.55
N ILE A 23 -14.31 -20.84 5.73
CA ILE A 23 -13.89 -20.15 4.50
C ILE A 23 -15.09 -19.79 3.61
N GLU A 24 -15.98 -20.76 3.36
CA GLU A 24 -17.19 -20.56 2.56
C GLU A 24 -18.13 -19.49 3.12
N THR A 25 -18.17 -19.32 4.44
CA THR A 25 -18.95 -18.26 5.07
C THR A 25 -18.28 -16.91 4.84
N GLN A 26 -16.96 -16.82 4.98
CA GLN A 26 -16.21 -15.60 4.70
C GLN A 26 -16.45 -15.12 3.27
N LYS A 27 -16.30 -16.01 2.27
CA LYS A 27 -16.56 -15.70 0.84
C LYS A 27 -17.98 -15.19 0.59
N LYS A 28 -19.00 -15.91 1.10
CA LYS A 28 -20.41 -15.53 0.94
C LYS A 28 -20.71 -14.16 1.55
N VAL A 29 -20.17 -13.88 2.73
CA VAL A 29 -20.37 -12.60 3.42
C VAL A 29 -19.65 -11.47 2.68
N LEU A 30 -18.42 -11.69 2.23
CA LEU A 30 -17.66 -10.72 1.43
C LEU A 30 -18.42 -10.30 0.18
N VAL A 31 -18.90 -11.26 -0.63
CA VAL A 31 -19.68 -10.96 -1.84
C VAL A 31 -20.95 -10.16 -1.50
N ARG A 32 -21.66 -10.53 -0.42
CA ARG A 32 -22.86 -9.79 0.02
C ARG A 32 -22.54 -8.36 0.42
N GLN A 33 -21.44 -8.15 1.14
CA GLN A 33 -21.00 -6.82 1.58
C GLN A 33 -20.51 -5.95 0.42
N ILE A 34 -19.79 -6.52 -0.54
CA ILE A 34 -19.39 -5.86 -1.79
C ILE A 34 -20.62 -5.32 -2.52
N LYS A 35 -21.61 -6.18 -2.79
CA LYS A 35 -22.86 -5.78 -3.46
C LYS A 35 -23.59 -4.68 -2.68
N HIS A 36 -23.55 -4.73 -1.36
CA HIS A 36 -24.16 -3.71 -0.52
C HIS A 36 -23.42 -2.36 -0.59
N ALA A 37 -22.09 -2.36 -0.56
CA ALA A 37 -21.27 -1.15 -0.69
C ALA A 37 -21.49 -0.46 -2.04
N ILE A 38 -21.51 -1.25 -3.11
CA ILE A 38 -21.74 -0.77 -4.48
C ILE A 38 -23.09 -0.08 -4.59
N ARG A 39 -24.16 -0.74 -4.13
CA ARG A 39 -25.51 -0.16 -4.13
C ARG A 39 -25.61 1.14 -3.33
N LEU A 40 -24.74 1.34 -2.33
CA LEU A 40 -24.71 2.53 -1.50
C LEU A 40 -23.75 3.62 -2.01
N GLY A 41 -23.02 3.40 -3.11
CA GLY A 41 -22.04 4.37 -3.59
C GLY A 41 -20.82 4.50 -2.67
N LYS A 42 -20.49 3.46 -1.88
CA LYS A 42 -19.43 3.52 -0.87
C LYS A 42 -18.14 2.83 -1.32
N PRO A 43 -16.96 3.48 -1.17
CA PRO A 43 -15.67 2.84 -1.32
C PRO A 43 -15.55 1.57 -0.47
N LEU A 44 -14.79 0.60 -0.97
CA LEU A 44 -14.51 -0.66 -0.27
C LEU A 44 -13.23 -0.52 0.55
N THR A 45 -13.24 -0.98 1.81
CA THR A 45 -12.03 -1.22 2.60
C THR A 45 -11.90 -2.73 2.83
N ILE A 46 -10.97 -3.34 2.12
CA ILE A 46 -10.80 -4.80 2.03
C ILE A 46 -9.65 -5.25 2.91
N HIS A 47 -9.90 -6.25 3.74
CA HIS A 47 -8.88 -7.04 4.42
C HIS A 47 -8.58 -8.31 3.65
N THR A 48 -7.31 -8.68 3.64
CA THR A 48 -6.84 -9.93 3.08
C THR A 48 -5.66 -10.43 3.88
N ARG A 49 -5.64 -11.74 4.10
CA ARG A 49 -4.50 -12.44 4.70
C ARG A 49 -4.51 -13.89 4.27
N GLU A 50 -3.46 -14.30 3.55
CA GLU A 50 -3.27 -15.67 3.06
C GLU A 50 -4.43 -16.15 2.17
N ALA A 51 -5.05 -15.23 1.41
CA ALA A 51 -6.29 -15.48 0.65
C ALA A 51 -6.23 -14.96 -0.79
N ASP A 52 -5.01 -14.84 -1.36
CA ASP A 52 -4.73 -14.15 -2.63
C ASP A 52 -5.65 -14.55 -3.79
N ASP A 53 -5.78 -15.86 -4.06
CA ASP A 53 -6.55 -16.35 -5.20
C ASP A 53 -8.04 -16.03 -5.07
N ASP A 54 -8.60 -16.23 -3.86
CA ASP A 54 -10.01 -15.99 -3.59
C ASP A 54 -10.35 -14.49 -3.56
N ILE A 55 -9.44 -13.66 -3.06
CA ILE A 55 -9.58 -12.19 -3.12
C ILE A 55 -9.58 -11.72 -4.57
N TRP A 56 -8.63 -12.21 -5.39
CA TRP A 56 -8.60 -11.89 -6.81
C TRP A 56 -9.89 -12.31 -7.50
N GLU A 57 -10.32 -13.56 -7.35
CA GLU A 57 -11.53 -14.09 -7.99
C GLU A 57 -12.79 -13.32 -7.56
N ILE A 58 -12.96 -13.08 -6.26
CA ILE A 58 -14.15 -12.40 -5.76
C ILE A 58 -14.18 -10.95 -6.22
N LEU A 59 -13.07 -10.20 -6.10
CA LEU A 59 -13.06 -8.79 -6.47
C LEU A 59 -13.25 -8.61 -7.97
N SER A 60 -12.49 -9.33 -8.80
CA SER A 60 -12.56 -9.23 -10.27
C SER A 60 -13.94 -9.58 -10.84
N ASN A 61 -14.67 -10.51 -10.21
CA ASN A 61 -16.01 -10.91 -10.65
C ASN A 61 -17.16 -10.05 -10.12
N ASN A 62 -16.97 -9.36 -8.98
CA ASN A 62 -18.08 -8.69 -8.28
C ASN A 62 -17.94 -7.18 -8.11
N VAL A 63 -16.76 -6.60 -8.42
CA VAL A 63 -16.49 -5.17 -8.25
C VAL A 63 -16.33 -4.50 -9.62
N PRO A 64 -17.07 -3.41 -9.91
CA PRO A 64 -16.84 -2.61 -11.10
C PRO A 64 -15.38 -2.13 -11.16
N ARG A 65 -14.80 -2.13 -12.36
CA ARG A 65 -13.37 -1.83 -12.57
C ARG A 65 -12.96 -0.46 -12.02
N ASP A 66 -13.84 0.52 -12.16
CA ASP A 66 -13.66 1.90 -11.73
C ASP A 66 -14.03 2.16 -10.26
N TRP A 67 -14.41 1.13 -9.50
CA TRP A 67 -14.76 1.29 -8.09
C TRP A 67 -13.54 1.68 -7.24
N LYS A 68 -13.78 2.50 -6.21
CA LYS A 68 -12.75 2.93 -5.27
C LYS A 68 -12.53 1.85 -4.22
N ILE A 69 -11.29 1.34 -4.15
CA ILE A 69 -10.91 0.23 -3.28
C ILE A 69 -9.67 0.62 -2.47
N HIS A 70 -9.71 0.38 -1.17
CA HIS A 70 -8.55 0.42 -0.29
C HIS A 70 -8.31 -1.00 0.22
N ILE A 71 -7.16 -1.60 -0.10
CA ILE A 71 -6.73 -2.85 0.52
C ILE A 71 -5.97 -2.51 1.79
N HIS A 72 -6.64 -2.66 2.94
CA HIS A 72 -6.12 -2.34 4.26
C HIS A 72 -4.95 -3.27 4.64
N CYS A 73 -3.94 -2.70 5.29
CA CYS A 73 -2.80 -3.36 5.91
C CYS A 73 -2.17 -4.44 5.02
N PHE A 74 -1.79 -4.06 3.79
CA PHE A 74 -1.38 -5.02 2.79
C PHE A 74 -0.06 -5.72 3.12
N THR A 75 -0.14 -7.04 3.36
CA THR A 75 1.03 -7.91 3.61
C THR A 75 1.09 -9.15 2.69
N ASP A 76 0.07 -9.35 1.84
CA ASP A 76 -0.01 -10.49 0.91
C ASP A 76 0.97 -10.34 -0.27
N SER A 77 0.94 -11.25 -1.24
CA SER A 77 1.99 -11.34 -2.26
C SER A 77 2.05 -10.11 -3.18
N PRO A 78 3.24 -9.69 -3.63
CA PRO A 78 3.38 -8.65 -4.67
C PRO A 78 2.67 -9.04 -5.99
N VAL A 79 2.51 -10.35 -6.24
CA VAL A 79 1.76 -10.87 -7.40
C VAL A 79 0.28 -10.50 -7.30
N LEU A 80 -0.35 -10.69 -6.13
CA LEU A 80 -1.71 -10.25 -5.89
C LEU A 80 -1.83 -8.73 -6.04
N ALA A 81 -0.93 -7.98 -5.41
CA ALA A 81 -0.93 -6.51 -5.50
C ALA A 81 -0.89 -6.06 -6.96
N LYS A 82 0.02 -6.62 -7.76
CA LYS A 82 0.14 -6.31 -9.18
C LYS A 82 -1.15 -6.61 -9.94
N LYS A 83 -1.72 -7.82 -9.79
CA LYS A 83 -2.99 -8.20 -10.44
C LYS A 83 -4.11 -7.21 -10.10
N LEU A 84 -4.25 -6.86 -8.84
CA LEU A 84 -5.26 -5.93 -8.35
C LEU A 84 -5.03 -4.51 -8.87
N LEU A 85 -3.80 -4.01 -8.82
CA LEU A 85 -3.43 -2.65 -9.23
C LEU A 85 -3.55 -2.46 -10.76
N ASP A 86 -3.24 -3.48 -11.56
CA ASP A 86 -3.39 -3.48 -13.02
C ASP A 86 -4.87 -3.53 -13.44
N HIS A 87 -5.67 -4.30 -12.70
CA HIS A 87 -7.10 -4.45 -12.99
C HIS A 87 -7.89 -3.21 -12.55
N PHE A 88 -7.69 -2.73 -11.31
CA PHE A 88 -8.45 -1.64 -10.70
C PHE A 88 -7.66 -0.32 -10.66
N PRO A 89 -7.92 0.63 -11.58
CA PRO A 89 -7.22 1.94 -11.63
C PRO A 89 -7.46 2.81 -10.38
N ASN A 90 -8.52 2.53 -9.62
CA ASN A 90 -8.93 3.25 -8.41
C ASN A 90 -8.71 2.45 -7.12
N LEU A 91 -7.84 1.42 -7.18
CA LEU A 91 -7.39 0.66 -6.03
C LEU A 91 -6.11 1.25 -5.43
N TYR A 92 -6.08 1.30 -4.10
CA TYR A 92 -4.99 1.82 -3.29
C TYR A 92 -4.57 0.80 -2.22
N ILE A 93 -3.28 0.74 -1.94
CA ILE A 93 -2.66 -0.18 -0.98
C ILE A 93 -2.42 0.53 0.34
N GLY A 94 -2.98 0.00 1.43
CA GLY A 94 -2.74 0.44 2.79
C GLY A 94 -1.37 0.00 3.30
N ILE A 95 -0.58 0.96 3.80
CA ILE A 95 0.77 0.75 4.33
C ILE A 95 0.79 1.14 5.80
N THR A 96 0.95 0.15 6.67
CA THR A 96 1.17 0.34 8.12
C THR A 96 2.66 0.26 8.48
N GLY A 97 2.98 0.41 9.77
CA GLY A 97 4.34 0.21 10.29
C GLY A 97 4.91 -1.19 10.01
N VAL A 98 4.08 -2.17 9.63
CA VAL A 98 4.52 -3.52 9.24
C VAL A 98 5.52 -3.53 8.08
N ILE A 99 5.57 -2.49 7.23
CA ILE A 99 6.58 -2.37 6.16
C ILE A 99 8.01 -2.36 6.71
N THR A 100 8.19 -1.91 7.95
CA THR A 100 9.49 -1.80 8.61
C THR A 100 9.96 -3.13 9.21
N TYR A 101 9.12 -4.17 9.21
CA TYR A 101 9.43 -5.45 9.81
C TYR A 101 10.28 -6.29 8.86
N SER A 102 11.39 -6.84 9.36
CA SER A 102 12.30 -7.66 8.57
C SER A 102 11.65 -8.92 7.96
N THR A 103 10.57 -9.41 8.57
CA THR A 103 9.78 -10.54 8.09
C THR A 103 8.83 -10.18 6.96
N ASN A 104 8.52 -8.90 6.75
CA ASN A 104 7.55 -8.45 5.77
C ASN A 104 8.22 -7.77 4.57
N LYS A 105 8.70 -8.60 3.64
CA LYS A 105 9.33 -8.13 2.40
C LYS A 105 8.32 -7.76 1.33
N ASN A 106 7.10 -8.28 1.41
CA ASN A 106 6.07 -8.12 0.38
C ASN A 106 5.63 -6.66 0.23
N THR A 107 5.31 -5.99 1.34
CA THR A 107 4.88 -4.58 1.30
C THR A 107 5.96 -3.68 0.70
N ALA A 108 7.25 -3.93 1.03
CA ALA A 108 8.36 -3.19 0.44
C ALA A 108 8.47 -3.45 -1.07
N ALA A 109 8.31 -4.69 -1.52
CA ALA A 109 8.31 -5.01 -2.96
C ALA A 109 7.16 -4.32 -3.72
N VAL A 110 5.97 -4.19 -3.12
CA VAL A 110 4.86 -3.43 -3.71
C VAL A 110 5.18 -1.94 -3.82
N VAL A 111 5.79 -1.34 -2.79
CA VAL A 111 6.23 0.06 -2.85
C VAL A 111 7.28 0.27 -3.95
N ARG A 112 8.26 -0.63 -4.09
CA ARG A 112 9.26 -0.58 -5.16
C ARG A 112 8.61 -0.62 -6.54
N MET A 113 7.71 -1.59 -6.76
CA MET A 113 6.94 -1.71 -8.00
C MET A 113 6.15 -0.43 -8.31
N LEU A 114 5.46 0.16 -7.33
CA LEU A 114 4.71 1.40 -7.55
C LEU A 114 5.60 2.61 -7.83
N ALA A 115 6.80 2.67 -7.23
CA ALA A 115 7.75 3.77 -7.42
C ALA A 115 8.35 3.81 -8.83
N THR A 116 8.50 2.64 -9.47
CA THR A 116 9.06 2.50 -10.83
C THR A 116 7.99 2.32 -11.90
N SER A 117 6.72 2.21 -11.53
CA SER A 117 5.61 2.13 -12.48
C SER A 117 5.15 3.51 -12.95
N PRO A 118 4.75 3.66 -14.23
CA PRO A 118 4.12 4.88 -14.69
C PRO A 118 2.79 5.11 -13.95
N PRO A 119 2.40 6.37 -13.72
CA PRO A 119 1.12 6.65 -13.11
C PRO A 119 -0.03 6.23 -14.03
N VAL A 120 -1.10 5.69 -13.44
CA VAL A 120 -2.32 5.32 -14.18
C VAL A 120 -3.02 6.55 -14.78
N ASP A 121 -2.75 7.72 -14.22
CA ASP A 121 -3.29 9.01 -14.61
C ASP A 121 -2.18 10.06 -14.43
N PRO A 122 -1.81 10.82 -15.47
CA PRO A 122 -0.75 11.82 -15.38
C PRO A 122 -0.97 12.90 -14.31
N SER A 123 -2.22 13.12 -13.88
CA SER A 123 -2.57 14.07 -12.81
C SER A 123 -2.38 13.51 -11.39
N ARG A 124 -2.08 12.21 -11.26
CA ARG A 124 -1.97 11.51 -9.97
C ARG A 124 -0.55 10.99 -9.74
N SER A 125 -0.20 10.83 -8.46
CA SER A 125 1.04 10.17 -8.06
C SER A 125 1.07 8.70 -8.53
N PRO A 126 2.22 8.16 -8.97
CA PRO A 126 2.36 6.73 -9.25
C PRO A 126 2.20 5.87 -7.98
N LEU A 127 2.52 6.43 -6.81
CA LEU A 127 2.34 5.77 -5.52
C LEU A 127 0.85 5.76 -5.13
N ARG A 128 0.14 4.72 -5.55
CA ARG A 128 -1.25 4.41 -5.15
C ARG A 128 -1.30 3.76 -3.76
N ILE A 129 -0.86 4.51 -2.75
CA ILE A 129 -0.80 4.06 -1.36
C ILE A 129 -1.64 4.93 -0.43
N LEU A 130 -2.05 4.36 0.70
CA LEU A 130 -2.58 5.04 1.88
C LEU A 130 -1.66 4.74 3.05
N LEU A 131 -1.42 5.73 3.92
CA LEU A 131 -0.69 5.51 5.16
C LEU A 131 -1.67 5.30 6.30
N GLU A 132 -1.38 4.31 7.12
CA GLU A 132 -2.22 3.89 8.22
C GLU A 132 -1.35 3.46 9.40
N THR A 133 -1.96 3.43 10.57
CA THR A 133 -1.29 2.92 11.78
C THR A 133 -1.76 1.54 12.14
N ASP A 134 -3.01 1.21 11.82
CA ASP A 134 -3.73 0.07 12.38
C ASP A 134 -3.64 0.03 13.92
N ALA A 135 -3.60 1.21 14.54
CA ALA A 135 -3.47 1.35 15.98
C ALA A 135 -4.60 0.59 16.70
N PRO A 136 -4.29 -0.18 17.75
CA PRO A 136 -3.04 -0.15 18.52
C PRO A 136 -1.91 -1.06 18.01
N TYR A 137 -2.05 -1.71 16.85
CA TYR A 137 -1.08 -2.66 16.31
C TYR A 137 -0.02 -2.00 15.40
N MET A 138 0.97 -2.77 14.93
CA MET A 138 1.92 -2.35 13.88
C MET A 138 2.81 -1.14 14.22
N VAL A 139 3.36 -1.11 15.44
CA VAL A 139 4.39 -0.15 15.85
C VAL A 139 5.58 -0.20 14.89
N PRO A 140 5.98 0.90 14.22
CA PRO A 140 7.13 0.89 13.31
C PRO A 140 8.44 0.46 14.00
N ALA A 141 9.16 -0.48 13.39
CA ALA A 141 10.41 -1.03 13.92
C ALA A 141 11.64 -0.13 13.72
N ASN A 142 11.52 0.97 12.97
CA ASN A 142 12.57 1.97 12.76
C ASN A 142 12.58 3.11 13.80
N LEU A 143 11.80 2.99 14.89
CA LEU A 143 11.91 3.88 16.04
C LEU A 143 13.30 3.76 16.70
N THR A 144 14.09 4.83 16.70
CA THR A 144 15.42 4.83 17.33
C THR A 144 15.31 4.67 18.85
N LYS A 145 16.35 4.12 19.49
CA LYS A 145 16.40 4.00 20.96
C LYS A 145 16.24 5.36 21.66
N HIS A 146 16.82 6.42 21.10
CA HIS A 146 16.69 7.79 21.61
C HIS A 146 15.24 8.28 21.56
N GLN A 147 14.53 8.03 20.46
CA GLN A 147 13.12 8.37 20.33
C GLN A 147 12.27 7.58 21.34
N GLN A 148 12.54 6.29 21.51
CA GLN A 148 11.84 5.46 22.49
C GLN A 148 12.08 5.94 23.93
N GLN A 149 13.32 6.32 24.27
CA GLN A 149 13.65 6.90 25.58
C GLN A 149 12.95 8.24 25.83
N LYS A 150 12.89 9.12 24.82
CA LYS A 150 12.12 10.37 24.90
C LYS A 150 10.62 10.15 25.15
N MET A 151 10.10 8.99 24.71
CA MET A 151 8.72 8.57 24.98
C MET A 151 8.54 7.88 26.34
N GLY A 152 9.58 7.86 27.19
CA GLY A 152 9.53 7.29 28.55
C GLY A 152 9.79 5.79 28.64
N LEU A 153 10.24 5.15 27.55
CA LEU A 153 10.60 3.72 27.58
C LEU A 153 12.00 3.50 28.16
N LYS A 154 12.15 2.39 28.89
CA LYS A 154 13.46 1.86 29.29
C LYS A 154 14.25 1.47 28.02
N SER A 155 15.58 1.51 28.10
CA SER A 155 16.52 1.36 26.97
C SER A 155 16.36 0.12 26.08
N ASN A 156 15.66 -0.92 26.55
CA ASN A 156 15.41 -2.18 25.85
C ASN A 156 13.91 -2.50 25.62
N ALA A 157 12.98 -1.63 26.03
CA ALA A 157 11.55 -1.85 25.85
C ALA A 157 11.11 -1.36 24.47
N ARG A 158 10.39 -2.19 23.71
CA ARG A 158 9.68 -1.74 22.51
C ARG A 158 8.39 -1.03 22.90
N MET A 159 7.97 -0.04 22.12
CA MET A 159 6.65 0.58 22.29
C MET A 159 5.58 -0.51 22.20
N PRO A 160 4.68 -0.63 23.21
CA PRO A 160 3.71 -1.73 23.25
C PRO A 160 2.50 -1.48 22.33
N LEU A 161 2.21 -0.21 22.01
CA LEU A 161 1.04 0.19 21.25
C LEU A 161 1.44 1.22 20.19
N CYS A 162 0.85 1.09 19.01
CA CYS A 162 0.97 2.08 17.95
C CYS A 162 0.01 3.24 18.19
N HIS A 163 0.33 4.39 17.60
CA HIS A 163 -0.43 5.62 17.74
C HIS A 163 -0.41 6.40 16.42
N ALA A 164 -1.46 7.18 16.13
CA ALA A 164 -1.57 8.02 14.93
C ALA A 164 -0.34 8.90 14.65
N GLY A 165 0.34 9.34 15.71
CA GLY A 165 1.58 10.11 15.64
C GLY A 165 2.77 9.35 15.05
N MET A 166 2.67 8.04 14.82
CA MET A 166 3.76 7.20 14.29
C MET A 166 3.79 7.12 12.75
N ILE A 167 2.82 7.71 12.05
CA ILE A 167 2.79 7.80 10.58
C ILE A 167 4.10 8.33 9.95
N PRO A 168 4.80 9.34 10.51
CA PRO A 168 6.05 9.83 9.94
C PRO A 168 7.13 8.76 9.77
N TRP A 169 7.23 7.79 10.67
CA TRP A 169 8.22 6.70 10.59
C TRP A 169 7.87 5.71 9.48
N THR A 170 6.59 5.39 9.29
CA THR A 170 6.13 4.60 8.14
C THR A 170 6.40 5.35 6.84
N ALA A 171 6.12 6.65 6.79
CA ALA A 171 6.34 7.49 5.61
C ALA A 171 7.83 7.58 5.24
N GLU A 172 8.71 7.71 6.22
CA GLU A 172 10.17 7.71 6.04
C GLU A 172 10.66 6.39 5.43
N PHE A 173 10.17 5.25 5.92
CA PHE A 173 10.54 3.94 5.39
C PHE A 173 10.03 3.74 3.96
N VAL A 174 8.80 4.17 3.68
CA VAL A 174 8.24 4.15 2.31
C VAL A 174 9.08 5.02 1.37
N ALA A 175 9.44 6.24 1.78
CA ALA A 175 10.27 7.14 1.00
C ALA A 175 11.63 6.50 0.67
N SER A 176 12.31 5.95 1.68
CA SER A 176 13.59 5.24 1.49
C SER A 176 13.44 4.06 0.53
N THR A 177 12.37 3.29 0.65
CA THR A 177 12.11 2.12 -0.21
C THR A 177 11.85 2.53 -1.66
N ALA A 178 11.06 3.59 -1.87
CA ALA A 178 10.76 4.12 -3.20
C ALA A 178 12.00 4.70 -3.88
N ASN A 179 12.79 5.52 -3.16
CA ASN A 179 14.05 6.07 -3.66
C ASN A 179 15.04 4.97 -4.06
N GLN A 180 15.18 3.94 -3.21
CA GLN A 180 16.06 2.81 -3.52
C GLN A 180 15.62 2.08 -4.78
N ALA A 181 14.31 1.94 -5.03
CA ALA A 181 13.80 1.29 -6.24
C ALA A 181 14.22 2.03 -7.52
N VAL A 182 14.19 3.36 -7.50
CA VAL A 182 14.61 4.18 -8.65
C VAL A 182 16.10 4.02 -8.90
N VAL A 183 16.92 4.04 -7.85
CA VAL A 183 18.36 3.80 -7.97
C VAL A 183 18.64 2.38 -8.48
N ASP A 184 17.94 1.37 -7.97
CA ASP A 184 18.11 -0.02 -8.40
C ASP A 184 17.77 -0.20 -9.89
N GLN A 185 16.72 0.47 -10.37
CA GLN A 185 16.33 0.46 -11.79
C GLN A 185 17.38 1.14 -12.67
N GLU A 186 17.95 2.26 -12.23
CA GLU A 186 19.02 2.96 -12.96
C GLU A 186 20.25 2.09 -13.15
N VAL A 187 20.68 1.41 -12.07
CA VAL A 187 21.83 0.51 -12.14
C VAL A 187 21.58 -0.62 -13.14
N GLN A 188 20.35 -1.13 -13.22
CA GLN A 188 19.96 -2.13 -14.20
C GLN A 188 20.00 -1.59 -15.63
N GLU A 189 19.40 -0.41 -15.88
CA GLU A 189 19.40 0.23 -17.20
C GLU A 189 20.83 0.51 -17.72
N VAL A 190 21.72 1.02 -16.86
CA VAL A 190 23.13 1.24 -17.22
C VAL A 190 23.85 -0.06 -17.55
N GLN A 191 23.64 -1.11 -16.74
CA GLN A 191 24.24 -2.42 -17.00
C GLN A 191 23.72 -3.05 -18.30
N GLU A 192 22.47 -2.84 -18.67
CA GLU A 192 21.91 -3.32 -19.95
C GLU A 192 22.55 -2.60 -21.13
N VAL A 193 22.71 -1.27 -21.06
CA VAL A 193 23.38 -0.47 -22.11
C VAL A 193 24.86 -0.86 -22.26
N GLU A 194 25.58 -1.07 -21.15
CA GLU A 194 26.98 -1.51 -21.18
C GLU A 194 27.15 -2.91 -21.82
N ASN A 195 26.16 -3.78 -21.66
CA ASN A 195 26.17 -5.13 -22.23
C ASN A 195 25.61 -5.20 -23.66
N GLY A 196 24.88 -4.19 -24.13
CA GLY A 196 24.14 -4.16 -25.41
C GLY A 196 24.94 -3.73 -26.65
N GLY A 197 26.14 -3.15 -26.50
CA GLY A 197 26.96 -2.70 -27.62
C GLY A 197 26.55 -1.35 -28.24
N ALA A 198 27.47 -0.71 -28.96
CA ALA A 198 27.51 0.73 -29.26
C ALA A 198 26.37 1.33 -30.14
N GLU A 199 25.40 0.55 -30.63
CA GLU A 199 24.33 1.06 -31.51
C GLU A 199 23.15 1.72 -30.76
N GLU A 200 22.98 1.49 -29.45
CA GLU A 200 21.86 2.07 -28.67
C GLU A 200 22.22 3.37 -27.92
N ALA A 201 23.49 3.78 -27.92
CA ALA A 201 23.96 4.95 -27.16
C ALA A 201 23.47 6.31 -27.71
N GLU A 202 23.06 6.38 -28.98
CA GLU A 202 22.60 7.64 -29.62
C GLU A 202 21.19 8.08 -29.21
N ASN A 203 20.42 7.24 -28.51
CA ASN A 203 19.07 7.54 -28.02
C ASN A 203 18.95 7.57 -26.49
N ALA A 204 20.05 7.76 -25.76
CA ALA A 204 20.03 7.84 -24.31
C ALA A 204 19.07 8.97 -23.86
N PRO A 205 18.00 8.66 -23.09
CA PRO A 205 17.05 9.67 -22.66
C PRO A 205 17.76 10.71 -21.78
N GLU A 206 17.43 11.99 -22.01
CA GLU A 206 17.85 13.10 -21.15
C GLU A 206 17.59 12.74 -19.68
N VAL A 207 18.62 12.86 -18.84
CA VAL A 207 18.52 12.59 -17.40
C VAL A 207 17.63 13.67 -16.79
N SER A 208 16.32 13.47 -16.81
CA SER A 208 15.36 14.34 -16.11
C SER A 208 15.77 14.41 -14.64
N GLU A 209 15.70 15.58 -13.99
CA GLU A 209 15.86 15.69 -12.53
C GLU A 209 14.91 14.69 -11.84
N LYS A 210 15.45 13.54 -11.42
CA LYS A 210 14.63 12.44 -10.95
C LYS A 210 14.10 12.74 -9.56
N LYS A 211 12.82 12.41 -9.39
CA LYS A 211 12.04 12.71 -8.19
C LYS A 211 12.58 11.93 -6.99
N VAL A 212 13.11 12.65 -6.00
CA VAL A 212 13.45 12.09 -4.69
C VAL A 212 12.24 12.25 -3.77
N TRP A 213 11.71 11.14 -3.25
CA TRP A 213 10.62 11.20 -2.28
C TRP A 213 11.14 11.46 -0.88
N THR A 214 10.52 12.41 -0.20
CA THR A 214 10.68 12.67 1.23
C THR A 214 9.49 12.11 2.03
N ALA A 215 9.66 11.89 3.33
CA ALA A 215 8.55 11.47 4.20
C ALA A 215 7.37 12.45 4.16
N ALA A 216 7.64 13.76 4.04
CA ALA A 216 6.62 14.79 3.94
C ALA A 216 5.79 14.66 2.64
N GLU A 217 6.45 14.37 1.52
CA GLU A 217 5.77 14.13 0.25
C GLU A 217 4.96 12.82 0.26
N ILE A 218 5.50 11.74 0.84
CA ILE A 218 4.76 10.49 1.00
C ILE A 218 3.48 10.72 1.82
N MET A 219 3.56 11.47 2.94
CA MET A 219 2.38 11.83 3.72
C MET A 219 1.39 12.70 2.95
N LYS A 220 1.88 13.63 2.11
CA LYS A 220 1.03 14.45 1.23
C LYS A 220 0.29 13.60 0.21
N ILE A 221 1.01 12.72 -0.50
CA ILE A 221 0.47 11.78 -1.49
C ILE A 221 -0.60 10.88 -0.84
N ALA A 222 -0.28 10.27 0.31
CA ALA A 222 -1.23 9.41 1.01
C ALA A 222 -2.49 10.16 1.45
N ARG A 223 -2.35 11.42 1.87
CA ARG A 223 -3.50 12.27 2.20
C ARG A 223 -4.35 12.55 0.96
N GLU A 224 -3.75 12.93 -0.16
CA GLU A 224 -4.46 13.19 -1.42
C GLU A 224 -5.18 11.94 -1.93
N ASN A 225 -4.53 10.79 -1.84
CA ASN A 225 -5.12 9.49 -2.14
C ASN A 225 -6.32 9.19 -1.22
N ALA A 226 -6.22 9.49 0.07
CA ALA A 226 -7.34 9.31 1.01
C ALA A 226 -8.53 10.21 0.65
N LYS A 227 -8.27 11.47 0.26
CA LYS A 227 -9.30 12.38 -0.24
C LYS A 227 -9.98 11.84 -1.49
N TYR A 228 -9.19 11.30 -2.42
CA TYR A 228 -9.69 10.72 -3.65
C TYR A 228 -10.58 9.50 -3.38
N VAL A 229 -10.11 8.57 -2.53
CA VAL A 229 -10.83 7.32 -2.21
C VAL A 229 -12.10 7.61 -1.43
N TYR A 230 -12.02 8.38 -0.33
CA TYR A 230 -13.11 8.51 0.64
C TYR A 230 -13.88 9.83 0.58
N GLY A 231 -13.40 10.82 -0.18
CA GLY A 231 -14.03 12.15 -0.26
C GLY A 231 -13.89 12.98 1.02
N VAL A 232 -12.80 12.79 1.78
CA VAL A 232 -12.50 13.48 3.06
C VAL A 232 -11.38 14.50 2.94
#